data_AF-A0A1I7G2Z8-F1
#
_entry.id   AF-A0A1I7G2Z8-F1
#
_cell.length_a   1.000
_cell.length_b   1.000
_cell.length_c   1.000
_cell.angle_alpha   90.00
_cell.angle_beta   90.00
_cell.angle_gamma   90.00
#
_symmetry.space_group_name_H-M   'P 1'
#
loop_
_entity.id
_entity.type
_entity.pdbx_description
1 polymer ?
#
loop_
_entity_poly.entity_id
_entity_poly.type
_entity_poly.pdbx_seq_one_letter_code
_entity_poly.pdbx_strand_id
1 'polypeptide(L)'
;MYEIIGQALDSINLENFYISKGTYEGECAVYTYIEWPSYYADNTRKGTEYSILVNVYAAAENIESTKEKVIKALNNAGIKGGRVQEPRKEKELYNIPISFKAFKR
;
A
#
# COMPACT_ATOMS: atom_id res chain seq x y z
N MET A 1 -8.59 -2.26 7.59
CA MET A 1 -7.30 -1.90 6.95
C MET A 1 -7.53 -1.33 5.57
N TYR A 2 -8.40 -1.94 4.77
CA TYR A 2 -8.88 -1.42 3.48
C TYR A 2 -9.15 0.10 3.47
N GLU A 3 -9.98 0.60 4.39
CA GLU A 3 -10.36 2.02 4.47
C GLU A 3 -9.17 2.95 4.79
N ILE A 4 -8.29 2.54 5.71
CA ILE A 4 -7.13 3.36 6.11
C ILE A 4 -6.16 3.54 4.95
N ILE A 5 -5.92 2.46 4.20
CA ILE A 5 -5.05 2.51 3.02
C ILE A 5 -5.69 3.36 1.92
N GLY A 6 -6.99 3.14 1.64
CA GLY A 6 -7.74 3.93 0.65
C GLY A 6 -7.69 5.43 0.96
N GLN A 7 -8.06 5.82 2.18
CA GLN A 7 -8.03 7.23 2.62
C GLN A 7 -6.63 7.85 2.54
N ALA A 8 -5.58 7.08 2.86
CA ALA A 8 -4.21 7.57 2.74
C ALA A 8 -3.83 7.86 1.27
N LEU A 9 -4.22 6.97 0.34
CA LEU A 9 -3.96 7.13 -1.09
C LEU A 9 -4.84 8.23 -1.72
N ASP A 10 -6.09 8.35 -1.27
CA ASP A 10 -6.99 9.44 -1.67
C ASP A 10 -6.43 10.81 -1.27
N SER A 11 -5.77 10.90 -0.10
CA SER A 11 -5.18 12.16 0.39
C SER A 11 -4.08 12.74 -0.50
N ILE A 12 -3.50 11.91 -1.39
CA ILE A 12 -2.51 12.33 -2.38
C ILE A 12 -3.06 12.38 -3.81
N ASN A 13 -4.40 12.31 -3.97
CA ASN A 13 -5.12 12.26 -5.24
C ASN A 13 -4.62 11.15 -6.18
N LEU A 14 -4.28 9.98 -5.62
CA LEU A 14 -3.86 8.82 -6.40
C LEU A 14 -5.02 7.83 -6.48
N GLU A 15 -5.47 7.56 -7.72
CA GLU A 15 -6.49 6.54 -7.97
C GLU A 15 -6.04 5.21 -7.37
N ASN A 16 -6.91 4.54 -6.63
CA ASN A 16 -6.52 3.34 -5.90
C ASN A 16 -7.58 2.25 -5.93
N PHE A 17 -7.10 1.00 -5.92
CA PHE A 17 -7.93 -0.18 -6.08
C PHE A 17 -7.51 -1.27 -5.10
N TYR A 18 -8.49 -1.92 -4.49
CA TYR A 18 -8.24 -3.12 -3.70
C TYR A 18 -8.24 -4.35 -4.61
N ILE A 19 -7.15 -5.13 -4.52
CA ILE A 19 -6.90 -6.38 -5.27
C ILE A 19 -6.64 -6.18 -6.77
N SER A 20 -7.46 -5.41 -7.51
CA SER A 20 -7.33 -5.28 -8.97
C SER A 20 -7.81 -3.93 -9.49
N LYS A 21 -7.06 -3.37 -10.47
CA LYS A 21 -7.44 -2.16 -11.22
C LYS A 21 -8.33 -2.41 -12.44
N GLY A 22 -8.71 -3.66 -12.70
CA GLY A 22 -9.55 -4.03 -13.85
C GLY A 22 -8.99 -3.51 -15.18
N THR A 23 -9.78 -2.70 -15.88
CA THR A 23 -9.44 -2.10 -17.17
C THR A 23 -8.78 -0.71 -17.05
N TYR A 24 -8.51 -0.23 -15.85
CA TYR A 24 -7.89 1.09 -15.66
C TYR A 24 -6.41 1.06 -16.13
N GLU A 25 -6.04 2.02 -16.98
CA GLU A 25 -4.72 2.08 -17.61
C GLU A 25 -3.86 3.28 -17.17
N GLY A 26 -4.39 4.18 -16.35
CA GLY A 26 -3.66 5.35 -15.83
C GLY A 26 -2.76 5.03 -14.63
N GLU A 27 -2.09 6.06 -14.12
CA GLU A 27 -1.35 5.99 -12.85
C GLU A 27 -2.30 5.69 -11.69
N CYS A 28 -1.93 4.73 -10.86
CA CYS A 28 -2.75 4.28 -9.73
C CYS A 28 -1.95 3.47 -8.71
N ALA A 29 -2.58 3.15 -7.58
CA ALA A 29 -2.09 2.19 -6.61
C ALA A 29 -3.05 1.00 -6.46
N VAL A 30 -2.55 -0.21 -6.68
CA VAL A 30 -3.30 -1.45 -6.39
C VAL A 30 -2.77 -2.04 -5.10
N TYR A 31 -3.63 -2.18 -4.10
CA TYR A 31 -3.22 -2.66 -2.79
C TYR A 31 -3.97 -3.89 -2.32
N THR A 32 -3.30 -4.67 -1.48
CA THR A 32 -3.88 -5.79 -0.75
C THR A 32 -3.20 -5.92 0.60
N TYR A 33 -3.82 -6.67 1.50
CA TYR A 33 -3.26 -6.97 2.81
C TYR A 33 -3.69 -8.34 3.28
N ILE A 34 -2.88 -8.89 4.17
CA ILE A 34 -3.14 -10.10 4.94
C ILE A 34 -3.06 -9.73 6.42
N GLU A 35 -3.90 -10.38 7.22
CA GLU A 35 -4.06 -10.08 8.65
C GLU A 35 -3.85 -11.31 9.52
N TRP A 36 -3.20 -11.11 10.67
CA TRP A 36 -2.93 -12.14 11.65
C TRP A 36 -3.34 -11.64 13.04
N PRO A 37 -4.44 -12.15 13.58
CA PRO A 37 -4.82 -11.86 14.95
C PRO A 37 -3.71 -12.30 15.92
N SER A 38 -3.37 -11.42 16.86
CA SER A 38 -2.40 -11.68 17.92
C SER A 38 -3.12 -11.77 19.25
N TYR A 39 -2.72 -12.72 20.08
CA TYR A 39 -3.32 -13.00 21.39
C TYR A 39 -2.25 -12.98 22.49
N TYR A 40 -2.67 -12.62 23.69
CA TYR A 40 -1.87 -12.83 24.90
C TYR A 40 -1.92 -14.31 25.32
N ALA A 41 -1.07 -14.71 26.26
CA ALA A 41 -1.01 -16.09 26.75
C ALA A 41 -2.31 -16.55 27.43
N ASP A 42 -3.13 -15.61 27.90
CA ASP A 42 -4.47 -15.86 28.47
C ASP A 42 -5.58 -15.90 27.41
N ASN A 43 -5.22 -15.96 26.11
CA ASN A 43 -6.12 -15.91 24.96
C ASN A 43 -6.93 -14.62 24.80
N THR A 44 -6.63 -13.56 25.56
CA THR A 44 -7.22 -12.24 25.29
C THR A 44 -6.62 -11.64 24.01
N ARG A 45 -7.45 -10.98 23.19
CA ARG A 45 -7.01 -10.40 21.92
C ARG A 45 -6.07 -9.23 22.19
N LYS A 46 -4.81 -9.37 21.75
CA LYS A 46 -3.75 -8.35 21.87
C LYS A 46 -3.83 -7.30 20.76
N GLY A 47 -4.26 -7.74 19.58
CA GLY A 47 -4.39 -6.90 18.40
C GLY A 47 -4.39 -7.72 17.12
N THR A 48 -4.04 -7.10 16.00
CA THR A 48 -3.96 -7.73 14.69
C THR A 48 -2.77 -7.13 13.94
N GLU A 49 -1.88 -8.01 13.49
CA GLU A 49 -0.76 -7.69 12.63
C GLU A 49 -1.22 -7.69 11.18
N TYR A 50 -0.66 -6.79 10.38
CA TYR A 50 -0.98 -6.64 8.96
C TYR A 50 0.32 -6.57 8.16
N SER A 51 0.33 -7.27 7.03
CA SER A 51 1.34 -7.12 5.98
C SER A 51 0.61 -6.62 4.75
N ILE A 52 1.09 -5.50 4.23
CA ILE A 52 0.40 -4.72 3.20
C ILE A 52 1.33 -4.65 2.00
N LEU A 53 0.77 -4.91 0.81
CA LEU A 53 1.45 -4.76 -0.46
C LEU A 53 0.72 -3.70 -1.28
N VAL A 54 1.46 -2.72 -1.77
CA VAL A 54 0.96 -1.65 -2.63
C VAL A 54 1.79 -1.65 -3.91
N ASN A 55 1.16 -1.98 -5.03
CA ASN A 55 1.75 -1.88 -6.36
C ASN A 55 1.41 -0.51 -6.92
N VAL A 56 2.41 0.36 -7.04
CA VAL A 56 2.25 1.70 -7.59
C VAL A 56 2.57 1.66 -9.07
N TYR A 57 1.60 2.06 -9.89
CA TYR A 57 1.74 2.20 -11.33
C TYR A 57 1.98 3.68 -11.66
N ALA A 58 3.15 4.01 -12.20
CA ALA A 58 3.54 5.37 -12.55
C ALA A 58 4.29 5.44 -13.88
N ALA A 59 4.18 6.56 -14.59
CA ALA A 59 5.02 6.86 -15.75
C ALA A 59 6.49 7.02 -15.31
N ALA A 60 7.44 6.84 -16.24
CA ALA A 60 8.87 6.79 -15.96
C ALA A 60 9.38 8.03 -15.19
N GLU A 61 8.88 9.20 -15.57
CA GLU A 61 9.18 10.50 -14.99
C GLU A 61 8.62 10.68 -13.57
N ASN A 62 7.56 9.94 -13.22
CA ASN A 62 6.83 10.11 -11.97
C ASN A 62 7.20 9.08 -10.90
N ILE A 63 7.92 8.01 -11.26
CA ILE A 63 8.29 6.87 -10.40
C ILE A 63 8.74 7.34 -9.01
N GLU A 64 9.78 8.17 -8.95
CA GLU A 64 10.38 8.60 -7.68
C GLU A 64 9.41 9.45 -6.86
N SER A 65 8.70 10.37 -7.50
CA SER A 65 7.79 11.29 -6.82
C SER A 65 6.56 10.56 -6.26
N THR A 66 5.94 9.66 -7.03
CA THR A 66 4.75 8.92 -6.64
C THR A 66 5.08 7.91 -5.54
N LYS A 67 6.21 7.23 -5.67
CA LYS A 67 6.74 6.33 -4.63
C LYS A 67 6.89 7.04 -3.28
N GLU A 68 7.54 8.20 -3.25
CA GLU A 68 7.72 8.96 -2.01
C GLU A 68 6.40 9.42 -1.40
N LYS A 69 5.46 9.91 -2.23
CA LYS A 69 4.13 10.34 -1.78
C LYS A 69 3.38 9.19 -1.13
N VAL A 70 3.37 8.01 -1.75
CA VAL A 70 2.70 6.81 -1.21
C VAL A 70 3.30 6.38 0.13
N ILE A 71 4.62 6.33 0.24
CA ILE A 71 5.30 5.96 1.49
C ILE A 71 4.97 6.97 2.60
N LYS A 72 5.04 8.27 2.31
CA LYS A 72 4.72 9.34 3.27
C LYS A 72 3.26 9.27 3.70
N ALA A 73 2.33 9.10 2.76
CA ALA A 73 0.90 9.01 3.04
C ALA A 73 0.56 7.83 3.96
N LEU A 74 1.09 6.63 3.68
CA LEU A 74 0.83 5.44 4.49
C LEU A 74 1.49 5.53 5.87
N ASN A 75 2.70 6.08 5.95
CA ASN A 75 3.36 6.34 7.24
C ASN A 75 2.55 7.33 8.08
N ASN A 76 1.99 8.39 7.49
CA ASN A 76 1.12 9.35 8.17
C ASN A 76 -0.19 8.70 8.66
N ALA A 77 -0.67 7.68 7.96
CA ALA A 77 -1.82 6.87 8.38
C ALA A 77 -1.48 5.81 9.44
N GLY A 78 -0.24 5.79 9.96
CA GLY A 78 0.22 4.87 10.99
C GLY A 78 0.68 3.50 10.47
N ILE A 79 0.76 3.31 9.15
CA ILE A 79 1.24 2.10 8.50
C ILE A 79 2.75 2.26 8.27
N LYS A 80 3.56 1.53 9.05
CA LYS A 80 5.02 1.69 9.05
C LYS A 80 5.66 0.87 7.92
N GLY A 81 6.76 1.36 7.37
CA GLY A 81 7.60 0.63 6.42
C GLY A 81 7.86 1.43 5.16
N GLY A 82 7.61 0.81 4.01
CA GLY A 82 7.96 1.39 2.71
C GLY A 82 9.17 0.71 2.07
N ARG A 83 9.29 -0.62 2.22
CA ARG A 83 10.35 -1.36 1.53
C ARG A 83 9.94 -1.53 0.08
N VAL A 84 10.60 -0.75 -0.77
CA VAL A 84 10.43 -0.72 -2.22
C VAL A 84 11.16 -1.90 -2.86
N GLN A 85 10.52 -2.53 -3.84
CA GLN A 85 11.14 -3.52 -4.72
C GLN A 85 11.48 -2.88 -6.07
N GLU A 86 12.31 -3.55 -6.86
CA GLU A 86 12.73 -3.02 -8.16
C GLU A 86 11.52 -2.73 -9.08
N PRO A 87 11.42 -1.52 -9.65
CA PRO A 87 10.37 -1.20 -10.60
C PRO A 87 10.44 -2.11 -11.82
N ARG A 88 9.28 -2.61 -12.25
CA ARG A 88 9.15 -3.41 -13.46
C ARG A 88 8.26 -2.70 -14.47
N LYS A 89 8.73 -2.59 -15.71
CA LYS A 89 7.90 -2.04 -16.80
C LYS A 89 6.72 -2.98 -17.09
N GLU A 90 5.52 -2.44 -17.07
CA GLU A 90 4.26 -3.10 -17.42
C GLU A 90 3.48 -2.20 -18.39
N LYS A 91 3.52 -2.55 -19.69
CA LYS A 91 3.01 -1.71 -20.79
C LYS A 91 3.68 -0.32 -20.80
N GLU A 92 2.89 0.74 -20.72
CA GLU A 92 3.32 2.14 -20.72
C GLU A 92 3.71 2.68 -19.33
N LEU A 93 3.48 1.90 -18.27
CA LEU A 93 3.77 2.30 -16.89
C LEU A 93 4.83 1.39 -16.25
N TYR A 94 5.33 1.82 -15.10
CA TYR A 94 6.17 1.02 -14.23
C TYR A 94 5.38 0.62 -13.00
N ASN A 95 5.35 -0.68 -12.72
CA ASN A 95 4.88 -1.23 -11.47
C ASN A 95 6.01 -1.17 -10.43
N ILE A 96 5.76 -0.51 -9.31
CA ILE A 96 6.67 -0.32 -8.19
C ILE A 96 6.04 -0.99 -6.96
N PRO A 97 6.39 -2.24 -6.64
CA PRO A 97 5.85 -2.92 -5.48
C PRO A 97 6.47 -2.37 -4.19
N ILE A 98 5.63 -1.98 -3.24
CA ILE A 98 6.04 -1.44 -1.94
C ILE A 98 5.37 -2.26 -0.83
N SER A 99 6.17 -2.73 0.12
CA SER A 99 5.70 -3.51 1.26
C SER A 99 5.73 -2.72 2.57
N PHE A 100 4.68 -2.89 3.37
CA PHE A 100 4.49 -2.24 4.66
C PHE A 100 4.03 -3.24 5.72
N LYS A 101 4.18 -2.84 6.99
CA LYS A 101 3.67 -3.56 8.14
C LYS A 101 2.86 -2.62 9.03
N ALA A 102 1.77 -3.12 9.59
CA ALA A 102 0.99 -2.39 10.57
C ALA A 102 0.57 -3.31 11.73
N PHE A 103 0.32 -2.72 12.88
CA PHE A 103 -0.24 -3.40 14.03
C PHE A 103 -1.36 -2.55 14.61
N LYS A 104 -2.56 -3.12 14.73
CA LYS A 104 -3.72 -2.45 15.32
C LYS A 104 -4.14 -3.21 16.56
N ARG A 105 -4.25 -2.51 17.70
CA ARG A 105 -4.76 -3.08 18.94
C ARG A 105 -6.28 -3.17 18.90
#